data_AF-A0A095XR56-F1
#
_entry.id   AF-A0A095XR56-F1
#
_cell.length_a   1.000
_cell.length_b   1.000
_cell.length_c   1.000
_cell.angle_alpha   90.00
_cell.angle_beta   90.00
_cell.angle_gamma   90.00
#
_symmetry.space_group_name_H-M   'P 1'
#
loop_
_entity.id
_entity.type
_entity.pdbx_description
1 polymer ?
#
loop_
_entity_poly.entity_id
_entity_poly.type
_entity_poly.pdbx_seq_one_letter_code
_entity_poly.pdbx_strand_id
1 'polypeptide(L)'
;MKEAAQLFFTTSSYLEDNYVAPTADNVKLPAHKRNLVHIYMESVENSYYSKDLGGYMDQNLMPELAALSETGISWSNTDKFGGPDQLYATGHSVAGMIAMQAGVPMLASGTAGSDFSYPDFTTIGDILKKGGYNTTFMQASTASWGGLDRYYQRHGGFDIHDRARFVA
;
A
#
# COMPACT_ATOMS: atom_id res chain seq x y z
N MET A 1 -30.69 -20.22 2.56
CA MET A 1 -29.87 -19.12 3.11
C MET A 1 -28.42 -19.55 3.36
N LYS A 2 -28.14 -20.63 4.12
CA LYS A 2 -26.76 -21.17 4.27
C LYS A 2 -26.11 -21.61 2.95
N GLU A 3 -26.87 -22.24 2.06
CA GLU A 3 -26.38 -22.70 0.74
C GLU A 3 -26.10 -21.55 -0.23
N ALA A 4 -26.82 -20.43 -0.12
CA ALA A 4 -26.57 -19.24 -0.94
C ALA A 4 -25.30 -18.48 -0.51
N ALA A 5 -24.91 -18.56 0.77
CA ALA A 5 -23.69 -17.93 1.29
C ALA A 5 -22.42 -18.67 0.84
N GLN A 6 -22.48 -19.99 0.65
CA GLN A 6 -21.37 -20.78 0.11
C GLN A 6 -21.07 -20.48 -1.36
N LEU A 7 -22.02 -19.92 -2.11
CA LEU A 7 -21.84 -19.58 -3.52
C LEU A 7 -20.99 -18.31 -3.76
N PHE A 8 -20.74 -17.49 -2.74
CA PHE A 8 -20.04 -16.20 -2.90
C PHE A 8 -18.76 -16.06 -2.09
N PHE A 9 -18.44 -16.99 -1.19
CA PHE A 9 -17.23 -16.95 -0.38
C PHE A 9 -16.53 -18.30 -0.42
N THR A 10 -15.34 -18.31 -1.02
CA THR A 10 -14.41 -19.45 -0.90
C THR A 10 -13.54 -19.22 0.34
N THR A 11 -13.49 -20.21 1.23
CA THR A 11 -12.56 -20.22 2.36
C THR A 11 -11.21 -20.76 1.90
N SER A 12 -10.13 -20.08 2.27
CA SER A 12 -8.76 -20.52 2.01
C SER A 12 -7.93 -20.34 3.27
N SER A 13 -7.11 -21.34 3.61
CA SER A 13 -6.13 -21.25 4.72
C SER A 13 -4.82 -20.57 4.29
N TYR A 14 -4.68 -20.17 3.02
CA TYR A 14 -3.40 -19.72 2.47
C TYR A 14 -2.73 -18.61 3.29
N LEU A 15 -3.48 -17.60 3.75
CA LEU A 15 -2.91 -16.55 4.59
C LEU A 15 -2.55 -17.06 6.00
N GLU A 16 -3.34 -17.94 6.60
CA GLU A 16 -3.03 -18.54 7.89
C GLU A 16 -1.74 -19.36 7.81
N ASP A 17 -1.58 -20.13 6.73
CA ASP A 17 -0.45 -21.04 6.53
C ASP A 17 0.85 -20.32 6.11
N ASN A 18 0.75 -19.15 5.45
CA ASN A 18 1.89 -18.48 4.82
C ASN A 18 2.18 -17.07 5.34
N TYR A 19 1.33 -16.48 6.19
CA TYR A 19 1.59 -15.14 6.71
C TYR A 19 2.80 -15.13 7.65
N VAL A 20 3.76 -14.26 7.35
CA VAL A 20 4.93 -14.01 8.20
C VAL A 20 4.71 -12.71 8.95
N ALA A 21 4.39 -12.82 10.24
CA ALA A 21 4.22 -11.65 11.09
C ALA A 21 5.54 -10.86 11.22
N PRO A 22 5.52 -9.51 11.21
CA PRO A 22 6.69 -8.73 11.50
C PRO A 22 7.02 -8.85 13.00
N THR A 23 8.22 -9.34 13.28
CA THR A 23 8.76 -9.52 14.62
C THR A 23 10.08 -8.78 14.74
N ALA A 24 10.61 -8.70 15.95
CA ALA A 24 11.94 -8.15 16.15
C ALA A 24 13.03 -8.97 15.44
N ASP A 25 12.78 -10.23 15.05
CA ASP A 25 13.79 -11.10 14.45
C ASP A 25 13.92 -10.90 12.95
N ASN A 26 12.82 -10.64 12.25
CA ASN A 26 12.78 -10.46 10.79
C ASN A 26 12.69 -8.99 10.33
N VAL A 27 12.35 -8.05 11.22
CA VAL A 27 12.35 -6.62 10.93
C VAL A 27 13.27 -5.87 11.90
N LYS A 28 14.29 -5.22 11.35
CA LYS A 28 15.26 -4.41 12.10
C LYS A 28 15.25 -2.98 11.59
N LEU A 29 15.16 -2.01 12.50
CA LEU A 29 15.42 -0.62 12.18
C LEU A 29 16.92 -0.41 11.93
N PRO A 30 17.31 0.51 11.03
CA PRO A 30 18.70 0.79 10.77
C PRO A 30 19.39 1.37 12.01
N ALA A 31 20.68 1.03 12.21
CA ALA A 31 21.48 1.55 13.32
C ALA A 31 21.56 3.09 13.30
N HIS A 32 21.65 3.67 12.11
CA HIS A 32 21.55 5.12 11.88
C HIS A 32 20.19 5.43 11.27
N LYS A 33 19.33 6.10 12.05
CA LYS A 33 18.00 6.49 11.62
C LYS A 33 18.05 7.43 10.42
N ARG A 34 17.15 7.21 9.46
CA ARG A 34 16.88 8.09 8.33
C ARG A 34 15.39 8.42 8.29
N ASN A 35 15.04 9.54 7.69
CA ASN A 35 13.65 9.86 7.34
C ASN A 35 13.17 8.90 6.25
N LEU A 36 11.91 8.48 6.33
CA LEU A 36 11.25 7.70 5.30
C LEU A 36 10.17 8.56 4.66
N VAL A 37 10.23 8.74 3.34
CA VAL A 37 9.19 9.39 2.55
C VAL A 37 8.58 8.32 1.65
N HIS A 38 7.28 8.06 1.81
CA HIS A 38 6.55 7.10 1.00
C HIS A 38 5.54 7.86 0.14
N ILE A 39 5.67 7.73 -1.18
CA ILE A 39 4.83 8.40 -2.17
C ILE A 39 3.93 7.34 -2.82
N TYR A 40 2.63 7.46 -2.60
CA TYR A 40 1.64 6.66 -3.31
C TYR A 40 1.42 7.24 -4.71
N MET A 41 1.62 6.42 -5.73
CA MET A 41 1.37 6.79 -7.13
C MET A 41 0.01 6.25 -7.54
N GLU A 42 -1.01 7.11 -7.50
CA GLU A 42 -2.40 6.74 -7.80
C GLU A 42 -2.55 6.34 -9.27
N SER A 43 -3.11 5.14 -9.51
CA SER A 43 -3.42 4.60 -10.84
C SER A 43 -2.23 4.59 -11.84
N VAL A 44 -1.00 4.53 -11.33
CA VAL A 44 0.21 4.40 -12.16
C VAL A 44 0.54 2.93 -12.39
N GLU A 45 0.81 2.58 -13.66
CA GLU A 45 1.24 1.26 -14.08
C GLU A 45 2.39 1.34 -15.08
N ASN A 46 3.25 0.32 -15.08
CA ASN A 46 4.42 0.25 -15.97
C ASN A 46 4.04 -0.01 -17.45
N SER A 47 2.77 -0.32 -17.73
CA SER A 47 2.25 -0.45 -19.09
C SER A 47 2.43 0.84 -19.91
N TYR A 48 2.50 2.00 -19.26
CA TYR A 48 2.69 3.31 -19.88
C TYR A 48 4.11 3.56 -20.39
N TYR A 49 5.08 2.70 -20.05
CA TYR A 49 6.40 2.73 -20.69
C TYR A 49 6.33 2.22 -22.14
N SER A 50 7.38 2.54 -22.91
CA SER A 50 7.52 2.00 -24.26
C SER A 50 7.85 0.50 -24.26
N LYS A 51 7.54 -0.20 -25.35
CA LYS A 51 7.81 -1.65 -25.51
C LYS A 51 9.28 -2.03 -25.33
N ASP A 52 10.21 -1.17 -25.74
CA ASP A 52 11.64 -1.39 -25.52
C ASP A 52 12.01 -1.35 -24.03
N LEU A 53 11.30 -0.55 -23.24
CA LEU A 53 11.42 -0.45 -21.78
C LEU A 53 10.54 -1.46 -21.00
N GLY A 54 9.77 -2.30 -21.69
CA GLY A 54 8.95 -3.36 -21.08
C GLY A 54 7.48 -3.00 -20.87
N GLY A 55 7.05 -1.80 -21.24
CA GLY A 55 5.64 -1.41 -21.25
C GLY A 55 4.92 -1.80 -22.55
N TYR A 56 3.72 -1.26 -22.75
CA TYR A 56 2.84 -1.62 -23.88
C TYR A 56 2.69 -0.50 -24.92
N MET A 57 3.21 0.69 -24.64
CA MET A 57 3.09 1.84 -25.51
C MET A 57 4.15 1.86 -26.62
N ASP A 58 3.84 2.51 -27.74
CA ASP A 58 4.82 2.75 -28.81
C ASP A 58 5.78 3.90 -28.46
N GLN A 59 5.34 4.85 -27.61
CA GLN A 59 6.14 5.94 -27.07
C GLN A 59 6.15 5.85 -25.55
N ASN A 60 7.27 6.22 -24.92
CA ASN A 60 7.35 6.27 -23.48
C ASN A 60 6.56 7.46 -22.93
N LEU A 61 5.48 7.20 -22.20
CA LEU A 61 4.60 8.24 -21.64
C LEU A 61 5.07 8.76 -20.27
N MET A 62 6.09 8.13 -19.66
CA MET A 62 6.62 8.50 -18.35
C MET A 62 8.16 8.62 -18.38
N PRO A 63 8.74 9.43 -19.28
CA PRO A 63 10.20 9.46 -19.48
C PRO A 63 10.98 9.92 -18.24
N GLU A 64 10.46 10.85 -17.45
CA GLU A 64 11.09 11.32 -16.21
C GLU A 64 11.10 10.23 -15.13
N LEU A 65 10.01 9.45 -15.03
CA LEU A 65 9.93 8.34 -14.08
C LEU A 65 10.86 7.18 -14.49
N ALA A 66 10.99 6.91 -15.80
CA ALA A 66 11.97 5.95 -16.31
C ALA A 66 13.39 6.36 -15.91
N ALA A 67 13.78 7.61 -16.16
CA ALA A 67 15.09 8.12 -15.79
C ALA A 67 15.32 8.09 -14.26
N LEU A 68 14.31 8.44 -13.46
CA LEU A 68 14.40 8.37 -12.00
C LEU A 68 14.61 6.92 -11.51
N SER A 69 13.95 5.95 -12.13
CA SER A 69 14.03 4.54 -11.75
C SER A 69 15.44 3.95 -11.90
N GLU A 70 16.26 4.49 -12.81
CA GLU A 70 17.67 4.09 -12.98
C GLU A 70 18.59 4.58 -11.85
N THR A 71 18.15 5.57 -11.05
CA THR A 71 18.97 6.14 -9.97
C THR A 71 18.84 5.39 -8.64
N GLY A 72 17.93 4.42 -8.56
CA GLY A 72 17.57 3.72 -7.34
C GLY A 72 17.38 2.22 -7.53
N ILE A 73 16.60 1.61 -6.64
CA ILE A 73 16.21 0.21 -6.76
C ILE A 73 14.84 0.18 -7.42
N SER A 74 14.76 -0.49 -8.57
CA SER A 74 13.50 -0.81 -9.25
C SER A 74 13.24 -2.31 -9.15
N TRP A 75 12.07 -2.69 -8.65
CA TRP A 75 11.64 -4.09 -8.58
C TRP A 75 10.90 -4.46 -9.86
N SER A 76 11.37 -5.50 -10.54
CA SER A 76 10.80 -5.98 -11.79
C SER A 76 10.79 -7.51 -11.82
N ASN A 77 9.76 -8.06 -12.46
CA ASN A 77 9.66 -9.48 -12.81
C ASN A 77 10.36 -9.83 -14.14
N THR A 78 11.01 -8.85 -14.78
CA THR A 78 11.73 -8.98 -16.06
C THR A 78 13.10 -8.30 -15.96
N ASP A 79 13.88 -8.33 -17.05
CA ASP A 79 15.12 -7.57 -17.21
C ASP A 79 14.90 -6.08 -17.57
N LYS A 80 13.63 -5.65 -17.68
CA LYS A 80 13.21 -4.27 -18.02
C LYS A 80 12.35 -3.66 -16.91
N PHE A 81 11.60 -2.58 -17.18
CA PHE A 81 10.63 -2.01 -16.24
C PHE A 81 9.29 -2.79 -16.27
N GLY A 82 9.35 -4.07 -15.88
CA GLY A 82 8.18 -4.91 -15.61
C GLY A 82 7.52 -4.57 -14.28
N GLY A 83 6.54 -5.36 -13.83
CA GLY A 83 5.81 -5.09 -12.59
C GLY A 83 5.16 -6.33 -12.01
N PRO A 84 4.71 -6.28 -10.75
CA PRO A 84 3.97 -7.39 -10.15
C PRO A 84 2.60 -7.54 -10.81
N ASP A 85 2.13 -8.78 -10.93
CA ASP A 85 0.70 -9.02 -11.12
C ASP A 85 -0.05 -8.51 -9.89
N GLN A 86 -1.12 -7.75 -10.11
CA GLN A 86 -1.90 -7.20 -9.02
C GLN A 86 -2.47 -8.33 -8.17
N LEU A 87 -2.14 -8.32 -6.88
CA LEU A 87 -2.62 -9.33 -5.94
C LEU A 87 -4.13 -9.21 -5.73
N TYR A 88 -4.75 -10.35 -5.43
CA TYR A 88 -6.17 -10.38 -5.10
C TYR A 88 -6.48 -9.44 -3.93
N ALA A 89 -7.55 -8.66 -4.05
CA ALA A 89 -8.01 -7.71 -3.04
C ALA A 89 -6.99 -6.61 -2.67
N THR A 90 -6.18 -6.15 -3.64
CA THR A 90 -5.30 -4.97 -3.51
C THR A 90 -5.53 -3.90 -4.58
N GLY A 91 -6.61 -3.99 -5.36
CA GLY A 91 -6.75 -3.28 -6.63
C GLY A 91 -7.30 -1.85 -6.60
N HIS A 92 -7.80 -1.39 -5.46
CA HIS A 92 -8.26 0.00 -5.31
C HIS A 92 -7.37 0.72 -4.28
N SER A 93 -7.35 2.05 -4.33
CA SER A 93 -6.39 2.89 -3.58
C SER A 93 -6.25 2.50 -2.11
N VAL A 94 -7.37 2.41 -1.38
CA VAL A 94 -7.37 2.02 0.05
C VAL A 94 -6.76 0.64 0.28
N ALA A 95 -7.11 -0.36 -0.54
CA ALA A 95 -6.58 -1.71 -0.41
C ALA A 95 -5.09 -1.78 -0.76
N GLY A 96 -4.65 -1.07 -1.79
CA GLY A 96 -3.23 -0.95 -2.15
C GLY A 96 -2.42 -0.29 -1.03
N MET A 97 -2.94 0.78 -0.44
CA MET A 97 -2.29 1.47 0.69
C MET A 97 -2.16 0.56 1.92
N ILE A 98 -3.21 -0.20 2.26
CA ILE A 98 -3.17 -1.17 3.36
C ILE A 98 -2.15 -2.27 3.07
N ALA A 99 -2.16 -2.83 1.85
CA ALA A 99 -1.21 -3.86 1.46
C ALA A 99 0.24 -3.36 1.56
N MET A 100 0.51 -2.12 1.15
CA MET A 100 1.85 -1.51 1.26
C MET A 100 2.25 -1.21 2.72
N GLN A 101 1.30 -0.93 3.62
CA GLN A 101 1.59 -0.63 5.03
C GLN A 101 1.71 -1.89 5.91
N ALA A 102 0.96 -2.94 5.57
CA ALA A 102 0.76 -4.10 6.44
C ALA A 102 1.23 -5.43 5.83
N GLY A 103 1.48 -5.48 4.53
CA GLY A 103 1.83 -6.71 3.82
C GLY A 103 0.68 -7.72 3.70
N VAL A 104 -0.58 -7.28 3.88
CA VAL A 104 -1.77 -8.14 3.79
C VAL A 104 -2.85 -7.53 2.89
N PRO A 105 -3.60 -8.34 2.11
CA PRO A 105 -4.66 -7.85 1.26
C PRO A 105 -5.92 -7.47 2.06
N MET A 106 -6.72 -6.54 1.54
CA MET A 106 -7.97 -6.13 2.17
C MET A 106 -9.13 -7.01 1.72
N LEU A 107 -9.28 -8.18 2.36
CA LEU A 107 -10.27 -9.21 1.94
C LEU A 107 -11.74 -8.81 2.16
N ALA A 108 -12.02 -7.85 3.05
CA ALA A 108 -13.38 -7.38 3.28
C ALA A 108 -13.86 -6.57 2.07
N SER A 109 -15.08 -6.84 1.60
CA SER A 109 -15.72 -6.03 0.55
C SER A 109 -15.97 -4.61 1.08
N GLY A 110 -15.02 -3.72 0.81
CA GLY A 110 -15.18 -2.31 1.08
C GLY A 110 -16.09 -1.66 0.08
N THR A 111 -17.29 -1.25 0.48
CA THR A 111 -17.99 -0.22 -0.27
C THR A 111 -17.28 1.10 0.03
N ALA A 112 -16.92 1.87 -0.98
CA ALA A 112 -16.34 3.20 -0.77
C ALA A 112 -17.22 4.01 0.22
N GLY A 113 -16.64 4.44 1.34
CA GLY A 113 -17.35 5.19 2.39
C GLY A 113 -17.88 4.38 3.58
N SER A 114 -17.69 3.06 3.64
CA SER A 114 -18.01 2.27 4.85
C SER A 114 -16.92 2.38 5.93
N ASP A 115 -17.32 2.33 7.19
CA ASP A 115 -16.42 2.19 8.33
C ASP A 115 -15.72 0.83 8.28
N PHE A 116 -14.49 0.83 7.78
CA PHE A 116 -13.64 -0.36 7.80
C PHE A 116 -13.21 -0.67 9.23
N SER A 117 -13.54 -1.86 9.72
CA SER A 117 -12.93 -2.40 10.92
C SER A 117 -11.58 -2.98 10.54
N TYR A 118 -10.52 -2.22 10.79
CA TYR A 118 -9.15 -2.67 10.57
C TYR A 118 -8.73 -3.57 11.75
N PRO A 119 -8.49 -4.87 11.55
CA PRO A 119 -8.08 -5.76 12.63
C PRO A 119 -6.71 -5.36 13.20
N ASP A 120 -6.45 -5.74 14.45
CA ASP A 120 -5.16 -5.47 15.09
C ASP A 120 -4.06 -6.36 14.50
N PHE A 121 -3.37 -5.85 13.49
CA PHE A 121 -2.10 -6.38 12.98
C PHE A 121 -1.02 -5.31 13.04
N THR A 122 0.25 -5.75 13.08
CA THR A 122 1.39 -4.83 13.10
C THR A 122 1.67 -4.31 11.68
N THR A 123 1.80 -3.00 11.55
CA THR A 123 2.14 -2.31 10.29
C THR A 123 3.54 -1.67 10.37
N ILE A 124 4.05 -1.20 9.24
CA ILE A 124 5.24 -0.33 9.21
C ILE A 124 5.04 0.93 10.07
N GLY A 125 3.81 1.45 10.13
CA GLY A 125 3.44 2.56 11.01
C GLY A 125 3.73 2.27 12.49
N ASP A 126 3.28 1.11 12.97
CA ASP A 126 3.50 0.67 14.35
C ASP A 126 4.98 0.46 14.66
N ILE A 127 5.71 -0.14 13.71
CA ILE A 127 7.16 -0.38 13.82
C ILE A 127 7.92 0.95 13.91
N LEU A 128 7.58 1.92 13.06
CA LEU A 128 8.19 3.26 13.08
C LEU A 128 7.87 3.99 14.37
N LYS A 129 6.61 3.96 14.83
CA LYS A 129 6.20 4.60 16.09
C LYS A 129 6.94 4.01 17.29
N LYS A 130 7.03 2.68 17.39
CA LYS A 130 7.82 1.98 18.42
C LYS A 130 9.31 2.33 18.33
N GLY A 131 9.81 2.57 17.12
CA GLY A 131 11.15 3.08 16.84
C GLY A 131 11.38 4.54 17.26
N GLY A 132 10.36 5.26 17.73
CA GLY A 132 10.45 6.67 18.13
C GLY A 132 10.45 7.64 16.94
N TYR A 133 9.87 7.26 15.81
CA TYR A 133 9.64 8.16 14.68
C TYR A 133 8.36 8.98 14.88
N ASN A 134 8.39 10.21 14.36
CA ASN A 134 7.17 10.97 14.10
C ASN A 134 6.64 10.56 12.72
N THR A 135 5.34 10.30 12.65
CA THR A 135 4.66 9.76 11.48
C THR A 135 3.57 10.73 11.04
N THR A 136 3.51 11.04 9.74
CA THR A 136 2.51 11.95 9.16
C THR A 136 1.97 11.33 7.88
N PHE A 137 0.65 11.33 7.72
CA PHE A 137 -0.03 10.93 6.51
C PHE A 137 -0.65 12.16 5.84
N MET A 138 -0.34 12.35 4.55
CA MET A 138 -0.76 13.51 3.78
C MET A 138 -1.62 13.10 2.60
N GLN A 139 -2.75 13.77 2.39
CA GLN A 139 -3.57 13.63 1.18
C GLN A 139 -4.33 14.91 0.84
N ALA A 140 -4.65 15.14 -0.43
CA ALA A 140 -5.38 16.34 -0.86
C ALA A 140 -6.91 16.22 -0.75
N SER A 141 -7.43 15.02 -0.49
CA SER A 141 -8.85 14.75 -0.20
C SER A 141 -9.13 14.70 1.30
N THR A 142 -10.40 14.53 1.68
CA THR A 142 -10.78 14.32 3.09
C THR A 142 -10.35 12.93 3.54
N ALA A 143 -9.59 12.84 4.63
CA ALA A 143 -8.96 11.58 5.04
C ALA A 143 -9.92 10.53 5.61
N SER A 144 -11.13 10.92 5.98
CA SER A 144 -12.17 9.97 6.36
C SER A 144 -12.71 9.15 5.19
N TRP A 145 -12.44 9.57 3.94
CA TRP A 145 -12.78 8.76 2.78
C TRP A 145 -11.98 7.45 2.80
N GLY A 146 -12.69 6.33 2.73
CA GLY A 146 -12.09 5.02 2.91
C GLY A 146 -11.62 4.71 4.35
N GLY A 147 -11.96 5.55 5.34
CA GLY A 147 -11.55 5.40 6.72
C GLY A 147 -10.03 5.46 6.95
N LEU A 148 -9.29 6.12 6.07
CA LEU A 148 -7.83 6.19 6.14
C LEU A 148 -7.35 6.96 7.38
N ASP A 149 -8.07 7.99 7.80
CA ASP A 149 -7.82 8.70 9.06
C ASP A 149 -7.74 7.73 10.25
N ARG A 150 -8.75 6.88 10.43
CA ARG A 150 -8.82 5.88 11.50
C ARG A 150 -7.78 4.79 11.31
N TYR A 151 -7.51 4.36 10.08
CA TYR A 151 -6.45 3.39 9.79
C TYR A 151 -5.10 3.89 10.29
N TYR A 152 -4.67 5.06 9.83
CA TYR A 152 -3.36 5.63 10.14
C TYR A 152 -3.25 6.12 11.60
N GLN A 153 -4.36 6.53 12.23
CA GLN A 153 -4.37 6.81 13.65
C GLN A 153 -4.24 5.54 14.50
N ARG A 154 -4.92 4.45 14.12
CA ARG A 154 -4.82 3.16 14.82
C ARG A 154 -3.44 2.54 14.64
N HIS A 155 -2.91 2.57 13.41
CA HIS A 155 -1.65 1.94 13.02
C HIS A 155 -0.53 2.97 12.91
N GLY A 156 0.24 3.12 13.99
CA GLY A 156 1.36 4.04 14.08
C GLY A 156 1.04 5.47 14.54
N GLY A 157 -0.22 5.79 14.83
CA GLY A 157 -0.61 7.07 15.44
C GLY A 157 -0.14 8.29 14.64
N PHE A 158 -0.42 8.27 13.33
CA PHE A 158 0.03 9.32 12.41
C PHE A 158 -0.72 10.63 12.65
N ASP A 159 0.00 11.74 12.50
CA ASP A 159 -0.61 13.04 12.27
C ASP A 159 -1.23 13.08 10.87
N ILE A 160 -2.48 13.54 10.77
CA ILE A 160 -3.23 13.55 9.52
C ILE A 160 -3.25 14.96 8.94
N HIS A 161 -2.65 15.13 7.76
CA HIS A 161 -2.71 16.37 6.98
C HIS A 161 -3.53 16.11 5.72
N ASP A 162 -4.83 16.40 5.80
CA ASP A 162 -5.75 16.20 4.69
C ASP A 162 -6.15 17.54 4.03
N ARG A 163 -7.15 17.53 3.14
CA ARG A 163 -7.67 18.74 2.48
C ARG A 163 -7.80 19.94 3.42
N ALA A 164 -8.35 19.76 4.63
CA ALA A 164 -8.62 20.86 5.55
C ALA A 164 -7.34 21.57 6.03
N ARG A 165 -6.20 20.87 6.07
CA ARG A 165 -4.91 21.42 6.50
C ARG A 165 -4.27 22.35 5.46
N PHE A 166 -4.60 22.19 4.19
CA PHE A 166 -3.96 22.88 3.06
C PHE A 166 -4.78 24.05 2.50
N VAL A 167 -6.07 24.10 2.80
CA VAL A 167 -6.98 25.17 2.34
C VAL A 167 -7.30 26.20 3.43
N ALA A 168 -6.70 26.05 4.62
CA ALA A 168 -6.83 26.96 5.76
C ALA A 168 -5.79 28.08 5.73
#